data_AF-A0A6C0GNR7-F1
#
_entry.id   AF-A0A6C0GNR7-F1
#
_cell.length_a   1.000
_cell.length_b   1.000
_cell.length_c   1.000
_cell.angle_alpha   90.00
_cell.angle_beta   90.00
_cell.angle_gamma   90.00
#
_symmetry.space_group_name_H-M   'P 1'
#
loop_
_entity.id
_entity.type
_entity.pdbx_description
1 polymer ?
#
loop_
_entity_poly.entity_id
_entity_poly.type
_entity_poly.pdbx_seq_one_letter_code
_entity_poly.pdbx_strand_id
1 'polypeptide(L)'
;MKATVLIQYLQQNGWQEIRQQGIHHILQHPTHPNLISVPDLGEQFLSPEMINDITREAGLTGRVFKIRWSPAGMLQLIKNLMGLTR
;
A
#
# COMPACT_ATOMS: atom_id res chain seq x y z
N MET A 1 2.97 4.46 -2.87
CA MET A 1 3.86 4.78 -1.72
C MET A 1 5.28 4.36 -2.10
N LYS A 2 6.34 5.07 -1.68
CA LYS A 2 7.72 4.62 -1.89
C LYS A 2 8.07 3.46 -0.94
N ALA A 3 9.05 2.63 -1.31
CA ALA A 3 9.47 1.50 -0.48
C ALA A 3 9.96 1.92 0.90
N THR A 4 10.75 3.00 0.99
CA THR A 4 11.25 3.55 2.27
C THR A 4 10.14 3.85 3.26
N VAL A 5 9.02 4.42 2.78
CA VAL A 5 7.87 4.76 3.64
C VAL A 5 7.16 3.50 4.12
N LEU A 6 7.04 2.47 3.28
CA LEU A 6 6.45 1.19 3.66
C LEU A 6 7.33 0.47 4.70
N ILE A 7 8.65 0.47 4.50
CA ILE A 7 9.62 -0.12 5.44
C ILE A 7 9.54 0.58 6.80
N GLN A 8 9.51 1.91 6.83
CA GLN A 8 9.33 2.68 8.07
C GLN A 8 8.02 2.33 8.77
N TYR A 9 6.92 2.21 8.02
CA TYR A 9 5.64 1.80 8.57
C TYR A 9 5.68 0.40 9.18
N LEU A 10 6.32 -0.57 8.51
CA LEU A 10 6.52 -1.92 9.05
C LEU A 10 7.36 -1.88 10.33
N GLN A 11 8.45 -1.10 10.35
CA GLN A 11 9.32 -0.97 11.51
C GLN A 11 8.62 -0.39 12.74
N GLN A 12 7.75 0.61 12.53
CA GLN A 12 6.91 1.16 13.60
C GLN A 12 5.93 0.12 14.19
N ASN A 13 5.59 -0.92 13.42
CA ASN A 13 4.75 -2.03 13.86
C ASN A 13 5.57 -3.25 14.33
N GLY A 14 6.84 -3.05 14.70
CA GLY A 14 7.68 -4.08 15.32
C GLY A 14 8.45 -4.97 14.34
N TRP A 15 8.37 -4.71 13.03
CA TRP A 15 9.20 -5.42 12.05
C TRP A 15 10.64 -4.91 12.09
N GLN A 16 11.60 -5.80 11.88
CA GLN A 16 13.02 -5.48 11.91
C GLN A 16 13.67 -5.97 10.62
N GLU A 17 14.40 -5.08 9.96
CA GLU A 17 15.17 -5.46 8.78
C GLU A 17 16.36 -6.32 9.19
N ILE A 18 16.48 -7.50 8.57
CA ILE A 18 17.56 -8.45 8.88
C ILE A 18 18.64 -8.48 7.82
N ARG A 19 18.28 -8.23 6.56
CA ARG A 19 19.20 -8.23 5.43
C ARG A 19 18.53 -7.62 4.20
N GLN A 20 19.38 -7.19 3.27
CA GLN A 20 18.99 -6.76 1.95
C GLN A 20 19.60 -7.69 0.89
N GLN A 21 18.80 -8.09 -0.09
CA GLN A 21 19.24 -8.87 -1.26
C GLN A 21 18.91 -8.10 -2.53
N GLY A 22 19.89 -7.37 -3.06
CA GLY A 22 19.67 -6.47 -4.20
C GLY A 22 18.66 -5.40 -3.85
N ILE A 23 17.54 -5.34 -4.56
CA ILE A 23 16.45 -4.40 -4.26
C ILE A 23 15.53 -4.88 -3.14
N HIS A 24 15.63 -6.12 -2.67
CA HIS A 24 14.69 -6.67 -1.70
C HIS A 24 15.17 -6.48 -0.26
N HIS A 25 14.45 -5.70 0.54
CA HIS A 25 14.61 -5.63 1.99
C HIS A 25 13.85 -6.77 2.64
N ILE A 26 14.53 -7.58 3.44
CA ILE A 26 13.91 -8.69 4.16
C ILE A 26 13.72 -8.29 5.63
N LEU A 27 12.48 -8.32 6.09
CA LEU A 27 12.09 -8.00 7.45
C LEU A 27 11.56 -9.22 8.19
N GLN A 28 11.84 -9.30 9.49
CA GLN A 28 11.29 -10.28 10.41
C GLN A 28 10.50 -9.61 11.52
N HIS A 29 9.56 -10.32 12.14
CA HIS A 29 8.86 -9.85 13.33
C HIS A 29 9.02 -10.88 14.46
N PRO A 30 9.26 -10.49 15.72
CA PRO A 30 9.51 -11.43 16.81
C PRO A 30 8.38 -12.44 17.06
N THR A 31 7.13 -12.03 16.80
CA THR A 31 5.94 -12.87 17.02
C THR A 31 5.27 -13.35 15.72
N HIS A 32 5.80 -12.98 14.55
CA HIS A 32 5.25 -13.40 13.26
C HIS A 32 6.22 -14.38 12.58
N PRO A 33 5.79 -15.59 12.19
CA PRO A 33 6.70 -16.61 11.67
C PRO A 33 7.24 -16.31 10.26
N ASN A 34 6.52 -15.51 9.48
CA ASN A 34 6.87 -15.24 8.09
C ASN A 34 7.84 -14.05 7.98
N LEU A 35 8.77 -14.16 7.04
CA LEU A 35 9.62 -13.05 6.60
C LEU A 35 8.90 -12.26 5.53
N ILE A 36 9.02 -10.93 5.59
CA ILE A 36 8.47 -10.05 4.57
C ILE A 36 9.58 -9.57 3.65
N SER A 37 9.33 -9.60 2.35
CA SER A 37 10.20 -8.99 1.35
C SER A 37 9.56 -7.72 0.79
N VAL A 38 10.26 -6.59 0.89
CA VAL A 38 9.84 -5.32 0.29
C VAL A 38 10.83 -4.93 -0.81
N PRO A 39 10.39 -4.81 -2.08
CA PRO A 39 11.26 -4.31 -3.15
C PRO A 39 11.44 -2.80 -3.04
N ASP A 40 12.68 -2.33 -3.03
CA ASP A 40 13.06 -0.92 -3.15
C ASP A 40 13.40 -0.58 -4.60
N LEU A 41 12.43 0.07 -5.25
CA LEU A 41 12.55 0.57 -6.63
C LEU A 41 13.14 1.99 -6.68
N GLY A 42 13.76 2.45 -5.59
CA GLY A 42 14.32 3.78 -5.43
C GLY A 42 13.24 4.86 -5.47
N GLU A 43 13.25 5.67 -6.52
CA GLU A 43 12.30 6.79 -6.67
C GLU A 43 10.91 6.36 -7.16
N GLN A 44 10.75 5.12 -7.61
CA GLN A 44 9.46 4.64 -8.12
C GLN A 44 8.49 4.28 -6.99
N PHE A 45 7.21 4.48 -7.26
CA PHE A 45 6.15 4.11 -6.32
C PHE A 45 5.79 2.63 -6.45
N LEU A 46 5.62 1.97 -5.30
CA LEU A 46 5.02 0.64 -5.23
C LEU A 46 3.54 0.71 -5.63
N SER A 47 3.09 -0.33 -6.34
CA SER A 47 1.69 -0.46 -6.72
C SER A 47 0.81 -0.61 -5.48
N PRO A 48 -0.43 -0.09 -5.49
CA PRO A 48 -1.36 -0.25 -4.36
C PRO A 48 -1.62 -1.72 -4.00
N GLU A 49 -1.63 -2.60 -5.00
CA GLU A 49 -1.83 -4.04 -4.82
C GLU A 49 -0.68 -4.68 -4.06
N MET A 50 0.56 -4.39 -4.45
CA MET A 50 1.75 -4.86 -3.75
C MET A 50 1.81 -4.36 -2.30
N ILE A 51 1.45 -3.10 -2.06
CA ILE A 51 1.38 -2.54 -0.70
C ILE A 51 0.33 -3.28 0.12
N ASN A 52 -0.86 -3.53 -0.44
CA ASN A 52 -1.93 -4.25 0.23
C ASN A 52 -1.56 -5.71 0.51
N ASP A 53 -0.85 -6.36 -0.40
CA ASP A 53 -0.40 -7.74 -0.24
C ASP A 53 0.66 -7.86 0.87
N ILE A 54 1.67 -6.98 0.85
CA ILE A 54 2.71 -6.92 1.89
C ILE A 54 2.10 -6.60 3.25
N THR A 55 1.22 -5.60 3.34
CA THR A 55 0.59 -5.25 4.63
C THR A 55 -0.35 -6.35 5.13
N ARG A 56 -1.07 -7.03 4.23
CA ARG A 56 -1.89 -8.20 4.58
C ARG A 56 -1.03 -9.35 5.11
N GLU A 57 0.10 -9.63 4.47
CA GLU A 57 1.06 -10.64 4.93
C GLU A 57 1.70 -10.24 6.28
N ALA A 58 1.87 -8.94 6.52
CA ALA A 58 2.32 -8.39 7.80
C ALA A 58 1.28 -8.44 8.92
N GLY A 59 0.05 -8.89 8.64
CA GLY A 59 -1.06 -8.82 9.58
C GLY A 59 -1.52 -7.39 9.89
N LEU A 60 -1.16 -6.41 9.05
CA LEU A 60 -1.52 -5.01 9.21
C LEU A 60 -2.73 -4.67 8.35
N THR A 61 -3.61 -3.80 8.86
CA THR A 61 -4.82 -3.40 8.14
C THR A 61 -4.52 -2.21 7.20
N GLY A 62 -3.65 -2.41 6.21
CA GLY A 62 -3.34 -1.41 5.20
C GLY A 62 -4.32 -1.49 4.01
N ARG A 63 -5.52 -0.90 4.11
CA ARG A 63 -6.41 -0.83 2.93
C ARG A 63 -6.11 0.42 2.12
N VAL A 64 -5.24 0.32 1.12
CA VAL A 64 -5.18 1.33 0.05
C VAL A 64 -6.34 1.05 -0.90
N PHE A 65 -7.43 1.81 -0.74
CA PHE A 65 -8.56 1.74 -1.66
C PHE A 65 -8.18 2.38 -3.00
N LYS A 66 -8.28 1.62 -4.10
CA LYS A 66 -8.38 2.23 -5.43
C LYS A 66 -9.72 2.98 -5.47
N ILE A 67 -9.72 4.29 -5.25
CA ILE A 67 -10.92 5.07 -5.56
C ILE A 67 -11.01 5.13 -7.07
N ARG A 68 -11.85 4.27 -7.65
CA ARG A 68 -12.13 4.28 -9.09
C ARG A 68 -13.05 5.45 -9.40
N TRP A 69 -12.47 6.65 -9.49
CA TRP A 69 -13.17 7.81 -10.01
C TRP A 69 -13.43 7.59 -11.50
N SER A 70 -14.68 7.36 -11.88
CA SER A 70 -15.07 7.40 -13.28
C SER A 70 -15.55 8.82 -13.63
N PRO A 71 -15.11 9.40 -14.76
CA PRO A 71 -15.60 10.70 -15.21
C PRO A 71 -17.13 10.72 -15.33
N ALA A 72 -17.72 9.59 -15.74
CA ALA A 72 -19.18 9.43 -15.83
C ALA A 72 -19.87 9.51 -14.46
N GLY A 73 -19.32 8.89 -13.41
CA GLY A 73 -19.88 8.95 -12.06
C GLY A 73 -19.84 10.34 -11.46
N MET A 74 -18.75 11.09 -11.72
CA MET A 74 -18.62 12.48 -11.29
C MET A 74 -19.62 13.40 -12.01
N LEU A 75 -19.79 13.23 -13.33
CA LEU A 75 -20.78 13.99 -14.10
C LEU A 75 -22.21 13.69 -13.66
N GLN A 76 -22.53 12.44 -13.32
CA GLN A 76 -23.85 12.09 -12.79
C GLN A 76 -24.08 12.70 -11.40
N LEU A 77 -23.07 12.72 -10.53
CA LEU A 77 -23.18 13.38 -9.22
C LEU A 77 -23.43 14.88 -9.39
N ILE A 78 -22.68 15.53 -10.27
CA ILE A 78 -22.83 16.95 -10.59
C ILE A 78 -24.22 17.24 -11.18
N LYS A 79 -24.72 16.40 -12.09
CA LYS A 79 -26.07 16.53 -12.62
C LYS A 79 -27.14 16.37 -11.54
N ASN A 80 -27.00 15.39 -10.64
CA ASN A 80 -27.92 15.19 -9.51
C ASN A 80 -27.90 16.36 -8.52
N LEU A 81 -26.71 16.91 -8.22
CA LEU A 81 -26.52 18.07 -7.35
C LEU A 81 -27.08 19.37 -7.95
N MET A 82 -26.97 19.53 -9.28
CA MET A 82 -27.56 20.66 -9.99
C MET A 82 -29.04 20.46 -10.32
N GLY A 83 -29.67 19.36 -9.88
CA GLY A 83 -31.07 19.05 -10.21
C GLY A 83 -31.33 18.88 -11.70
N LEU A 84 -30.29 18.59 -12.49
CA LEU A 84 -30.34 18.43 -13.95
C LEU A 84 -30.78 17.03 -14.40
N THR A 85 -31.15 16.16 -13.47
CA THR A 85 -31.93 14.96 -13.77
C THR A 85 -33.38 15.38 -14.00
N ARG A 86 -33.69 15.70 -15.25
CA ARG A 86 -35.06 15.69 -15.78
C ARG A 86 -35.44 14.28 -16.20
#